data_AF-A0A3D5X9Q4-F1
#
_entry.id   AF-A0A3D5X9Q4-F1
#
_cell.length_a   1.000
_cell.length_b   1.000
_cell.length_c   1.000
_cell.angle_alpha   90.00
_cell.angle_beta   90.00
_cell.angle_gamma   90.00
#
_symmetry.space_group_name_H-M   'P 1'
#
loop_
_entity.id
_entity.type
_entity.pdbx_description
1 polymer ?
#
loop_
_entity_poly.entity_id
_entity_poly.type
_entity_poly.pdbx_seq_one_letter_code
_entity_poly.pdbx_strand_id
1 'polypeptide(L)' 'MEKTLRIIISGGGTGGHIFPAISIANAIKEINQGVEILFVGAEGRMEMEKVP' A
#
# COMPACT_ATOMS: atom_id res chain seq x y z
N MET A 1 20.43 6.13 -14.48
CA MET A 1 19.27 5.28 -14.14
C MET A 1 18.27 6.19 -13.45
N GLU A 2 17.05 6.33 -13.98
CA GLU A 2 16.00 6.99 -13.21
C GLU A 2 15.77 6.22 -11.91
N LYS A 3 15.62 6.95 -10.81
CA LYS A 3 15.42 6.37 -9.50
C LYS A 3 13.93 6.08 -9.35
N THR A 4 13.56 4.81 -9.35
CA THR A 4 12.20 4.36 -9.02
C THR A 4 11.80 4.89 -7.65
N LEU A 5 10.65 5.57 -7.59
CA LEU A 5 10.05 6.00 -6.33
C LEU A 5 9.56 4.74 -5.59
N ARG A 6 10.02 4.53 -4.37
CA ARG A 6 9.67 3.37 -3.54
C ARG A 6 9.00 3.84 -2.26
N ILE A 7 7.83 3.30 -1.98
CA ILE A 7 6.98 3.73 -0.86
C ILE A 7 6.62 2.52 -0.01
N ILE A 8 6.76 2.69 1.30
CA ILE A 8 6.24 1.74 2.28
C ILE A 8 4.98 2.34 2.89
N ILE A 9 3.90 1.57 2.90
CA ILE A 9 2.65 1.92 3.57
C ILE A 9 2.49 0.98 4.74
N SER A 10 2.52 1.53 5.95
CA SER A 10 2.34 0.80 7.20
C SER A 10 1.06 1.26 7.88
N GLY A 11 0.23 0.31 8.30
CA GLY A 11 -1.09 0.56 8.88
C GLY A 11 -2.08 -0.54 8.47
N GLY A 12 -3.03 -0.86 9.34
CA GLY A 12 -3.90 -2.02 9.13
C GLY A 12 -4.69 -2.42 10.38
N GLY A 13 -5.10 -3.68 10.45
CA GLY A 13 -5.84 -4.26 11.57
C GLY A 13 -7.35 -4.33 11.38
N THR A 14 -7.95 -3.36 10.68
CA THR A 14 -9.37 -3.37 10.29
C THR A 14 -9.55 -2.79 8.88
N GLY A 15 -10.69 -3.07 8.24
CA GLY A 15 -11.02 -2.53 6.92
C GLY A 15 -10.97 -1.00 6.87
N GLY A 16 -11.35 -0.32 7.96
CA GLY A 16 -11.36 1.14 8.06
C GLY A 16 -9.99 1.80 7.88
N HIS A 17 -8.89 1.09 8.14
CA HIS A 17 -7.53 1.58 7.87
C HIS A 17 -6.95 1.03 6.56
N ILE A 18 -7.31 -0.21 6.20
CA ILE A 18 -6.81 -0.88 4.99
C ILE A 18 -7.32 -0.19 3.72
N PHE A 19 -8.61 0.11 3.63
CA PHE A 19 -9.18 0.71 2.41
C PHE A 19 -8.62 2.11 2.11
N PRO A 20 -8.50 3.03 3.09
CA PRO A 20 -7.82 4.31 2.84
C PRO A 20 -6.37 4.13 2.38
N ALA A 21 -5.63 3.19 2.98
CA ALA A 21 -4.24 2.93 2.62
C ALA A 21 -4.13 2.43 1.17
N ILE A 22 -5.03 1.53 0.72
CA ILE A 22 -5.14 1.08 -0.67
C ILE A 22 -5.50 2.24 -1.60
N SER A 23 -6.46 3.08 -1.23
CA SER A 23 -6.87 4.24 -2.05
C SER A 23 -5.72 5.21 -2.27
N ILE A 24 -4.92 5.49 -1.24
CA ILE A 24 -3.71 6.33 -1.36
C ILE A 24 -2.69 5.67 -2.30
N ALA A 25 -2.44 4.36 -2.15
CA ALA A 25 -1.52 3.63 -3.02
C ALA A 25 -1.93 3.70 -4.50
N ASN A 26 -3.22 3.54 -4.79
CA ASN A 26 -3.76 3.60 -6.14
C ASN A 26 -3.62 5.01 -6.73
N ALA A 27 -3.96 6.05 -5.97
CA ALA A 27 -3.79 7.44 -6.42
C ALA A 27 -2.33 7.76 -6.74
N ILE A 28 -1.37 7.24 -5.97
CA ILE A 28 0.06 7.42 -6.25
C ILE A 28 0.47 6.70 -7.54
N LYS A 29 -0.02 5.48 -7.77
CA LYS A 29 0.25 4.73 -9.01
C LYS A 29 -0.28 5.47 -10.24
N GLU A 30 -1.44 6.12 -10.14
CA GLU A 30 -1.99 6.94 -11.23
C GLU A 30 -1.07 8.12 -11.60
N ILE A 31 -0.40 8.73 -10.60
CA ILE A 31 0.54 9.84 -10.82
C ILE A 31 1.88 9.35 -11.37
N ASN A 32 2.35 8.19 -10.89
CA ASN A 32 3.62 7.60 -11.31
C ASN A 32 3.50 6.08 -11.47
N GLN A 33 3.37 5.63 -12.72
CA GLN A 33 3.27 4.21 -13.06
C GLN A 33 4.52 3.39 -12.72
N GLY A 34 5.68 4.05 -12.56
CA GLY A 34 6.94 3.43 -12.18
C GLY A 34 7.15 3.30 -10.67
N VAL A 35 6.18 3.68 -9.84
CA VAL A 35 6.29 3.58 -8.37
C VAL A 35 6.21 2.12 -7.90
N GLU A 36 7.05 1.76 -6.94
CA GLU A 36 6.94 0.49 -6.21
C GLU A 36 6.33 0.76 -4.83
N ILE A 37 5.30 -0.02 -4.47
CA ILE A 37 4.60 0.11 -3.20
C ILE A 37 4.69 -1.20 -2.44
N LEU A 38 5.17 -1.15 -1.20
CA LEU A 38 5.18 -2.26 -0.27
C LEU A 38 4.21 -1.95 0.88
N PHE A 39 3.25 -2.83 1.11
CA PHE A 39 2.41 -2.78 2.31
C PHE A 39 3.03 -3.60 3.43
N VAL A 40 3.05 -3.03 4.62
CA VAL A 40 3.51 -3.69 5.84
C VAL A 40 2.37 -3.64 6.87
N GLY A 41 1.92 -4.81 7.29
CA GLY A 41 0.90 -4.94 8.32
C GLY A 41 1.28 -5.98 9.37
N ALA A 42 0.32 -6.32 10.21
CA ALA A 42 0.47 -7.32 11.26
C ALA A 42 0.04 -8.70 10.79
N GLU A 43 0.76 -9.72 11.26
CA GLU A 43 0.39 -11.11 11.04
C GLU A 43 -0.98 -11.42 11.69
N GLY A 44 -1.75 -12.29 11.03
CA GLY A 44 -3.09 -12.70 11.43
C GLY A 44 -4.20 -11.67 11.23
N ARG A 45 -3.97 -10.60 10.44
CA ARG A 45 -4.93 -9.51 10.25
C ARG A 45 -5.40 -9.36 8.81
N MET A 46 -6.47 -8.59 8.64
CA MET A 46 -7.22 -8.44 7.39
C MET A 46 -6.39 -7.92 6.22
N GLU A 47 -5.29 -7.20 6.48
CA GLU A 47 -4.32 -6.79 5.46
C GLU A 47 -3.75 -7.98 4.66
N MET A 48 -3.55 -9.14 5.28
CA MET A 48 -2.99 -10.32 4.61
C MET A 48 -3.97 -10.98 3.64
N GLU A 49 -5.27 -10.71 3.76
CA GLU A 49 -6.30 -11.22 2.84
C GLU A 49 -6.70 -10.19 1.77
N LYS A 50 -6.49 -8.89 2.04
CA LYS A 50 -7.07 -7.78 1.26
C LYS A 50 -6.05 -6.95 0.50
N VAL A 51 -4.77 -7.11 0.81
CA VAL A 51 -3.68 -6.39 0.15
C VAL A 51 -2.80 -7.43 -0.58
N PRO A 52 -2.56 -7.28 -1.90
CA PRO A 52 -1.63 -8.14 -2.63
C PRO A 52 -0.18 -7.84 -2.30
#